data_AF-A0A4U5JVZ0-F1
#
_entry.id   AF-A0A4U5JVZ0-F1
#
_cell.length_a   1.000
_cell.length_b   1.000
_cell.length_c   1.000
_cell.angle_alpha   90.00
_cell.angle_beta   90.00
_cell.angle_gamma   90.00
#
_symmetry.space_group_name_H-M   'P 1'
#
loop_
_entity.id
_entity.type
_entity.pdbx_description
1 polymer ?
#
loop_
_entity_poly.entity_id
_entity_poly.type
_entity_poly.pdbx_seq_one_letter_code
_entity_poly.pdbx_strand_id
1 'polypeptide(L)'
;MQDILPPSLISMLRDRYLAGVADAEAFFDQNRGDEDSLTGALGQALAMREPILFTGPEGIYSVRVSYMKLRGRGPNAPEKRLGADGIFQIEVANNRGDVIRRKGLPFQAKTNWRGKSSTLLRQAELMEQMSPGGLVIDYSSNGYKACLANNVVVVGGHRSGVNHSGAMRPLGQVLSRDFLNCTIGTRDLYFDPEREIYSQFEGAGGLNLITTQVTKVGQDEA
;
A
#
# COMPACT_ATOMS: atom_id res chain seq x y z
N MET A 1 -1.43 11.86 -6.66
CA MET A 1 -2.09 12.65 -5.59
C MET A 1 -1.69 14.11 -5.65
N GLN A 2 -0.44 14.45 -6.00
CA GLN A 2 -0.03 15.85 -6.24
C GLN A 2 -0.83 16.56 -7.35
N ASP A 3 -1.42 15.78 -8.26
CA ASP A 3 -2.28 16.26 -9.34
C ASP A 3 -3.66 16.75 -8.86
N ILE A 4 -4.08 16.37 -7.64
CA ILE A 4 -5.43 16.69 -7.11
C ILE A 4 -5.41 17.33 -5.73
N LEU A 5 -4.36 17.08 -4.93
CA LEU A 5 -4.22 17.62 -3.59
C LEU A 5 -3.37 18.89 -3.59
N PRO A 6 -3.80 19.96 -2.90
CA PRO A 6 -2.98 21.16 -2.72
C PRO A 6 -1.62 20.84 -2.06
N PRO A 7 -0.53 21.55 -2.40
CA PRO A 7 0.79 21.31 -1.82
C PRO A 7 0.83 21.38 -0.29
N SER A 8 0.08 22.30 0.32
CA SER A 8 -0.02 22.41 1.79
C SER A 8 -0.65 21.15 2.41
N LEU A 9 -1.67 20.59 1.77
CA LEU A 9 -2.32 19.36 2.20
C LEU A 9 -1.39 18.15 2.04
N ILE A 10 -0.62 18.08 0.95
CA ILE A 10 0.44 17.05 0.79
C ILE A 10 1.47 17.16 1.92
N SER A 11 1.90 18.36 2.30
CA SER A 11 2.83 18.55 3.43
C SER A 11 2.22 18.05 4.74
N MET A 12 0.98 18.40 5.03
CA MET A 12 0.28 17.94 6.22
C MET A 12 0.16 16.40 6.26
N LEU A 13 -0.16 15.77 5.12
CA LEU A 13 -0.23 14.31 5.02
C LEU A 13 1.14 13.66 5.21
N ARG A 14 2.23 14.29 4.74
CA ARG A 14 3.60 13.82 5.00
C ARG A 14 3.89 13.78 6.48
N ASP A 15 3.62 14.90 7.17
CA ASP A 15 3.85 15.02 8.61
C ASP A 15 3.01 14.01 9.38
N ARG A 16 1.77 13.77 8.96
CA ARG A 16 0.91 12.73 9.52
C ARG A 16 1.51 11.34 9.40
N TYR A 17 2.00 10.94 8.22
CA TYR A 17 2.62 9.62 8.05
C TYR A 17 3.88 9.47 8.90
N LEU A 18 4.70 10.52 9.00
CA LEU A 18 5.90 10.51 9.83
C LEU A 18 5.53 10.36 11.31
N ALA A 19 4.60 11.17 11.81
CA ALA A 19 4.14 11.12 13.18
C ALA A 19 3.48 9.78 13.52
N GLY A 20 2.55 9.30 12.68
CA GLY A 20 1.84 8.05 12.96
C GLY A 20 2.74 6.81 12.93
N VAL A 21 3.77 6.77 12.07
CA VAL A 21 4.78 5.69 12.15
C VAL A 21 5.63 5.82 13.41
N ALA A 22 6.07 7.03 13.76
CA ALA A 22 6.85 7.25 14.98
C ALA A 22 6.08 6.87 16.26
N ASP A 23 4.79 7.21 16.32
CA ASP A 23 3.90 6.80 17.41
C ASP A 23 3.80 5.28 17.48
N ALA A 24 3.54 4.62 16.35
CA ALA A 24 3.44 3.16 16.30
C ALA A 24 4.75 2.45 16.71
N GLU A 25 5.91 3.03 16.38
CA GLU A 25 7.23 2.56 16.82
C GLU A 25 7.43 2.75 18.34
N ALA A 26 7.00 3.89 18.90
CA ALA A 26 7.09 4.16 20.34
C ALA A 26 6.29 3.16 21.18
N PHE A 27 5.20 2.61 20.63
CA PHE A 27 4.38 1.57 21.26
C PHE A 27 4.79 0.14 20.87
N PHE A 28 5.95 -0.07 20.23
CA PHE A 28 6.39 -1.39 19.77
C PHE A 28 6.37 -2.44 20.89
N ASP A 29 6.97 -2.15 22.05
CA ASP A 29 7.10 -3.13 23.13
C ASP A 29 5.76 -3.59 23.71
N GLN A 30 4.72 -2.76 23.61
CA GLN A 30 3.37 -3.09 24.06
C GLN A 30 2.63 -3.98 23.06
N ASN A 31 3.03 -3.95 21.78
CA ASN A 31 2.34 -4.62 20.67
C ASN A 31 3.15 -5.80 20.07
N ARG A 32 4.44 -5.95 20.39
CA ARG A 32 5.35 -6.94 19.78
C ARG A 32 5.02 -8.41 20.05
N GLY A 33 4.02 -8.67 20.90
CA GLY A 33 3.58 -10.03 21.22
C GLY A 33 2.95 -10.76 20.02
N ASP A 34 2.44 -10.00 19.05
CA ASP A 34 1.82 -10.53 17.83
C ASP A 34 2.04 -9.55 16.65
N GLU A 35 2.35 -10.08 15.47
CA GLU A 35 2.49 -9.32 14.22
C GLU A 35 1.18 -8.61 13.86
N ASP A 36 0.06 -9.25 14.20
CA ASP A 36 -1.28 -8.70 14.03
C ASP A 36 -1.51 -7.46 14.89
N SER A 37 -1.00 -7.46 16.12
CA SER A 37 -1.08 -6.32 17.04
C SER A 37 -0.24 -5.14 16.56
N LEU A 38 1.00 -5.39 16.09
CA LEU A 38 1.86 -4.36 15.49
C LEU A 38 1.21 -3.71 14.28
N THR A 39 0.65 -4.54 13.39
CA THR A 39 -0.04 -4.08 12.19
C THR A 39 -1.31 -3.28 12.54
N GLY A 40 -2.06 -3.73 13.55
CA GLY A 40 -3.24 -3.03 14.06
C GLY A 40 -2.89 -1.65 14.63
N ALA A 41 -1.86 -1.58 15.47
CA ALA A 41 -1.37 -0.33 16.07
C ALA A 41 -0.90 0.67 15.01
N LEU A 42 -0.11 0.21 14.02
CA LEU A 42 0.31 1.04 12.90
C LEU A 42 -0.90 1.56 12.10
N GLY A 43 -1.84 0.68 11.77
CA GLY A 43 -3.05 1.04 11.03
C GLY A 43 -3.86 2.12 11.74
N GLN A 44 -4.05 1.98 13.05
CA GLN A 44 -4.76 2.96 13.89
C GLN A 44 -4.02 4.30 13.95
N ALA A 45 -2.69 4.30 14.09
CA ALA A 45 -1.89 5.52 14.16
C ALA A 45 -1.92 6.31 12.84
N LEU A 46 -2.04 5.62 11.70
CA LEU A 46 -2.08 6.24 10.37
C LEU A 46 -3.48 6.69 9.94
N ALA A 47 -4.50 5.89 10.25
CA ALA A 47 -5.86 6.12 9.78
C ALA A 47 -6.43 7.47 10.27
N MET A 48 -7.25 8.08 9.43
CA MET A 48 -8.01 9.27 9.77
C MET A 48 -9.39 8.88 10.29
N ARG A 49 -9.75 9.37 11.47
CA ARG A 49 -11.12 9.25 11.99
C ARG A 49 -12.10 10.06 11.15
N GLU A 50 -11.71 11.28 10.78
CA GLU A 50 -12.53 12.20 10.00
C GLU A 50 -11.73 12.67 8.78
N PRO A 51 -12.38 12.82 7.61
CA PRO A 51 -11.71 13.32 6.42
C PRO A 51 -11.35 14.80 6.59
N ILE A 52 -10.29 15.24 5.92
CA ILE A 52 -9.89 16.64 5.87
C ILE A 52 -10.61 17.30 4.69
N LEU A 53 -11.35 18.38 4.97
CA LEU A 53 -11.98 19.18 3.93
C LEU A 53 -10.99 20.19 3.36
N PHE A 54 -11.04 20.39 2.04
CA PHE A 54 -10.25 21.42 1.36
C PHE A 54 -10.99 21.99 0.16
N THR A 55 -10.67 23.23 -0.21
CA THR A 55 -11.23 23.86 -1.41
C THR A 55 -10.30 23.59 -2.60
N GLY A 56 -10.88 23.12 -3.70
CA GLY A 56 -10.22 22.99 -4.99
C GLY A 56 -10.98 23.79 -6.08
N PRO A 57 -10.58 23.65 -7.36
CA PRO A 57 -11.12 24.47 -8.44
C PRO A 57 -12.63 24.35 -8.66
N GLU A 58 -13.21 23.15 -8.46
CA GLU A 58 -14.64 22.89 -8.75
C GLU A 58 -15.49 22.82 -7.47
N GLY A 59 -14.92 23.16 -6.30
CA GLY A 59 -15.66 23.25 -5.05
C GLY A 59 -14.92 22.69 -3.84
N ILE A 60 -15.70 22.15 -2.90
CA ILE A 60 -15.19 21.54 -1.67
C ILE A 60 -14.95 20.07 -1.91
N TYR A 61 -13.81 19.59 -1.47
CA TYR A 61 -13.40 18.20 -1.52
C TYR A 61 -13.07 17.71 -0.12
N SER A 62 -12.98 16.40 0.02
CA SER A 62 -12.51 15.74 1.22
C SER A 62 -11.40 14.76 0.87
N VAL A 63 -10.38 14.64 1.73
CA VAL A 63 -9.36 13.59 1.64
C VAL A 63 -9.40 12.73 2.89
N ARG A 64 -9.26 11.42 2.72
CA ARG A 64 -9.20 10.46 3.81
C ARG A 64 -8.05 9.49 3.60
N VAL A 65 -7.24 9.29 4.63
CA VAL A 65 -6.29 8.18 4.71
C VAL A 65 -6.93 7.07 5.55
N SER A 66 -6.95 5.86 5.03
CA SER A 66 -7.45 4.69 5.73
C SER A 66 -6.48 3.52 5.60
N TYR A 67 -6.74 2.52 6.42
CA TYR A 67 -6.03 1.26 6.41
C TYR A 67 -7.07 0.13 6.55
N MET A 68 -6.85 -0.98 5.84
CA MET A 68 -7.64 -2.19 5.99
C MET A 68 -6.72 -3.38 6.16
N LYS A 69 -7.00 -4.18 7.20
CA LYS A 69 -6.37 -5.48 7.37
C LYS A 69 -7.15 -6.53 6.58
N LEU A 70 -6.43 -7.36 5.84
CA LEU A 70 -6.98 -8.49 5.10
C LEU A 70 -7.08 -9.70 6.03
N ARG A 71 -8.18 -10.46 5.92
CA ARG A 71 -8.35 -11.67 6.74
C ARG A 71 -7.40 -12.76 6.25
N GLY A 72 -6.61 -13.31 7.18
CA GLY A 72 -5.65 -14.40 6.92
C GLY A 72 -6.13 -15.83 7.18
N ARG A 73 -7.20 -15.98 7.97
CA ARG A 73 -7.66 -17.30 8.44
C ARG A 73 -8.83 -17.82 7.59
N GLY A 74 -8.79 -19.14 7.32
CA GLY A 74 -9.83 -19.85 6.57
C GLY A 74 -9.35 -20.40 5.21
N PRO A 75 -10.11 -21.32 4.60
CA PRO A 75 -9.77 -21.92 3.29
C PRO A 75 -9.76 -20.91 2.14
N ASN A 76 -10.52 -19.81 2.24
CA ASN A 76 -10.65 -18.77 1.21
C ASN A 76 -10.16 -17.39 1.68
N ALA A 77 -9.26 -17.36 2.67
CA ALA A 77 -8.73 -16.13 3.23
C ALA A 77 -8.15 -15.22 2.12
N PRO A 78 -8.57 -13.94 2.03
CA PRO A 78 -8.07 -13.00 1.02
C PRO A 78 -6.54 -12.90 0.99
N GLU A 79 -5.88 -12.95 2.16
CA GLU A 79 -4.41 -12.92 2.26
C GLU A 79 -3.75 -14.01 1.41
N LYS A 80 -4.31 -15.23 1.36
CA LYS A 80 -3.77 -16.35 0.57
C LYS A 80 -3.85 -16.12 -0.94
N ARG A 81 -4.82 -15.33 -1.38
CA ARG A 81 -5.04 -15.00 -2.80
C ARG A 81 -4.27 -13.75 -3.20
N LEU A 82 -4.22 -12.75 -2.31
CA LEU A 82 -3.69 -11.43 -2.60
C LEU A 82 -2.21 -11.26 -2.18
N GLY A 83 -1.70 -12.15 -1.34
CA GLY A 83 -0.31 -12.12 -0.84
C GLY A 83 -0.02 -10.99 0.14
N ALA A 84 -1.05 -10.31 0.65
CA ALA A 84 -0.94 -9.12 1.49
C ALA A 84 -1.73 -9.29 2.79
N ASP A 85 -1.17 -8.78 3.89
CA ASP A 85 -1.83 -8.70 5.20
C ASP A 85 -2.76 -7.50 5.30
N GLY A 86 -2.56 -6.49 4.44
CA GLY A 86 -3.28 -5.24 4.52
C GLY A 86 -3.08 -4.33 3.32
N ILE A 87 -3.79 -3.20 3.33
CA ILE A 87 -3.68 -2.15 2.31
C ILE A 87 -3.81 -0.78 2.97
N PHE A 88 -2.89 0.13 2.64
CA PHE A 88 -3.05 1.56 2.91
C PHE A 88 -3.80 2.22 1.77
N GLN A 89 -4.72 3.12 2.09
CA GLN A 89 -5.57 3.77 1.11
C GLN A 89 -5.62 5.27 1.33
N ILE A 90 -5.66 6.02 0.23
CA ILE A 90 -5.99 7.44 0.24
C ILE A 90 -7.10 7.68 -0.77
N GLU A 91 -8.15 8.36 -0.33
CA GLU A 91 -9.34 8.65 -1.12
C GLU A 91 -9.62 10.14 -1.11
N VAL A 92 -10.03 10.66 -2.26
CA VAL A 92 -10.50 12.04 -2.45
C VAL A 92 -11.91 11.98 -2.96
N ALA A 93 -12.83 12.66 -2.28
CA ALA A 93 -14.23 12.76 -2.68
C ALA A 93 -14.64 14.22 -2.88
N ASN A 94 -15.61 14.46 -3.76
CA ASN A 94 -16.22 15.78 -3.95
C ASN A 94 -17.21 16.10 -2.81
N ASN A 95 -17.86 17.27 -2.86
CA ASN A 95 -18.85 17.71 -1.88
C ASN A 95 -20.15 16.88 -1.85
N ARG A 96 -20.39 16.03 -2.85
CA ARG A 96 -21.51 15.08 -2.89
C ARG A 96 -21.15 13.73 -2.26
N GLY A 97 -19.88 13.55 -1.87
CA GLY A 97 -19.37 12.28 -1.35
C GLY A 97 -18.92 11.30 -2.45
N ASP A 98 -18.97 11.68 -3.73
CA ASP A 98 -18.48 10.83 -4.81
C ASP A 98 -16.96 10.80 -4.75
N VAL A 99 -16.38 9.60 -4.64
CA VAL A 99 -14.93 9.41 -4.72
C VAL A 99 -14.48 9.75 -6.15
N ILE A 100 -13.60 10.73 -6.31
CA ILE A 100 -13.07 11.15 -7.62
C ILE A 100 -11.64 10.69 -7.85
N ARG A 101 -10.95 10.30 -6.77
CA ARG A 101 -9.64 9.68 -6.85
C ARG A 101 -9.44 8.74 -5.68
N ARG A 102 -8.82 7.60 -5.95
CA ARG A 102 -8.29 6.75 -4.89
C ARG A 102 -6.94 6.17 -5.26
N LYS A 103 -6.24 5.68 -4.25
CA LYS A 103 -4.98 4.97 -4.42
C LYS A 103 -4.81 3.99 -3.26
N GLY A 104 -4.33 2.80 -3.61
CA GLY A 104 -4.03 1.74 -2.66
C GLY A 104 -2.56 1.35 -2.66
N LEU A 105 -2.05 0.88 -1.54
CA LEU A 105 -0.74 0.26 -1.41
C LEU A 105 -0.88 -1.01 -0.56
N PRO A 106 -0.99 -2.18 -1.20
CA PRO A 106 -0.95 -3.47 -0.50
C PRO A 106 0.37 -3.64 0.24
N PHE A 107 0.32 -4.33 1.36
CA PHE A 107 1.54 -4.70 2.06
C PHE A 107 1.47 -6.07 2.72
N GLN A 108 2.64 -6.68 2.86
CA GLN A 108 2.89 -7.82 3.71
C GLN A 108 3.73 -7.38 4.91
N ALA A 109 3.30 -7.74 6.11
CA ALA A 109 4.02 -7.48 7.34
C ALA A 109 4.89 -8.68 7.73
N LYS A 110 6.02 -8.39 8.36
CA LYS A 110 6.88 -9.35 9.05
C LYS A 110 7.43 -8.72 10.32
N THR A 111 7.63 -9.54 11.34
CA THR A 111 8.34 -9.14 12.56
C THR A 111 9.75 -9.70 12.59
N ASN A 112 10.76 -8.83 12.72
CA ASN A 112 12.17 -9.17 12.78
C ASN A 112 12.61 -10.12 11.65
N TRP A 113 12.27 -9.79 10.40
CA TRP A 113 12.61 -10.62 9.24
C TRP A 113 14.12 -10.79 9.11
N ARG A 114 14.57 -12.05 9.22
CA ARG A 114 15.97 -12.47 9.13
C ARG A 114 16.13 -13.58 8.09
N GLY A 115 17.32 -13.66 7.49
CA GLY A 115 17.68 -14.75 6.58
C GLY A 115 16.78 -14.84 5.34
N LYS A 116 16.58 -16.07 4.86
CA LYS A 116 15.70 -16.38 3.72
C LYS A 116 14.29 -16.74 4.21
N SER A 117 13.27 -16.25 3.53
CA SER A 117 11.89 -16.69 3.75
C SER A 117 11.22 -17.04 2.42
N SER A 118 10.96 -18.33 2.19
CA SER A 118 10.22 -18.83 1.03
C SER A 118 8.75 -18.43 1.06
N THR A 119 8.15 -18.38 2.26
CA THR A 119 6.78 -17.89 2.45
C THR A 119 6.65 -16.43 2.05
N LEU A 120 7.56 -15.58 2.54
CA LEU A 120 7.55 -14.16 2.19
C LEU A 120 7.81 -13.95 0.70
N LEU A 121 8.72 -14.72 0.10
CA LEU A 121 8.95 -14.70 -1.35
C LEU A 121 7.64 -14.95 -2.12
N ARG A 122 6.93 -16.03 -1.78
CA ARG A 122 5.65 -16.36 -2.41
C ARG A 122 4.59 -15.26 -2.21
N GLN A 123 4.51 -14.68 -1.02
CA GLN A 123 3.59 -13.57 -0.73
C GLN A 123 3.93 -12.33 -1.58
N ALA A 124 5.22 -12.01 -1.70
CA ALA A 124 5.69 -10.91 -2.53
C ALA A 124 5.40 -11.13 -4.02
N GLU A 125 5.61 -12.36 -4.54
CA GLU A 125 5.25 -12.73 -5.91
C GLU A 125 3.75 -12.56 -6.15
N LEU A 126 2.90 -12.99 -5.22
CA LEU A 126 1.45 -12.81 -5.31
C LEU A 126 1.05 -11.33 -5.30
N MET A 127 1.64 -10.50 -4.43
CA MET A 127 1.38 -9.07 -4.43
C MET A 127 1.74 -8.44 -5.78
N GLU A 128 2.91 -8.75 -6.34
CA GLU A 128 3.34 -8.20 -7.63
C GLU A 128 2.47 -8.69 -8.81
N GLN A 129 1.92 -9.91 -8.74
CA GLN A 129 0.98 -10.40 -9.74
C GLN A 129 -0.39 -9.72 -9.65
N MET A 130 -0.90 -9.53 -8.44
CA MET A 130 -2.28 -9.04 -8.21
C MET A 130 -2.38 -7.51 -8.25
N SER A 131 -1.35 -6.83 -7.74
CA SER A 131 -1.29 -5.37 -7.67
C SER A 131 0.18 -4.90 -7.55
N PRO A 132 0.88 -4.74 -8.70
CA PRO A 132 2.28 -4.35 -8.72
C PRO A 132 2.63 -3.15 -7.84
N GLY A 133 3.82 -3.19 -7.23
CA GLY A 133 4.31 -2.10 -6.38
C GLY A 133 3.80 -2.15 -4.94
N GLY A 134 3.52 -3.36 -4.44
CA GLY A 134 3.22 -3.63 -3.03
C GLY A 134 4.44 -3.42 -2.13
N LEU A 135 4.21 -3.41 -0.82
CA LEU A 135 5.22 -3.14 0.20
C LEU A 135 5.46 -4.35 1.10
N VAL A 136 6.70 -4.59 1.49
CA VAL A 136 7.02 -5.51 2.59
C VAL A 136 7.51 -4.68 3.77
N ILE A 137 6.83 -4.81 4.91
CA ILE A 137 7.15 -4.11 6.15
C ILE A 137 7.83 -5.09 7.11
N ASP A 138 8.92 -4.64 7.71
CA ASP A 138 9.66 -5.35 8.75
C ASP A 138 9.61 -4.54 10.05
N TYR A 139 8.86 -5.03 11.03
CA TYR A 139 8.75 -4.47 12.37
C TYR A 139 9.90 -4.94 13.25
N SER A 140 10.56 -4.00 13.92
CA SER A 140 11.61 -4.31 14.88
C SER A 140 11.64 -3.26 15.99
N SER A 141 12.35 -3.58 17.08
CA SER A 141 12.61 -2.62 18.17
C SER A 141 13.47 -1.43 17.74
N ASN A 142 14.13 -1.51 16.58
CA ASN A 142 14.97 -0.44 16.03
C ASN A 142 14.22 0.40 14.98
N GLY A 143 12.89 0.33 14.98
CA GLY A 143 12.01 1.02 14.05
C GLY A 143 11.44 0.10 12.95
N TYR A 144 10.48 0.65 12.23
CA TYR A 144 9.74 0.00 11.17
C TYR A 144 10.39 0.35 9.84
N LYS A 145 10.76 -0.68 9.08
CA LYS A 145 11.41 -0.52 7.79
C LYS A 145 10.58 -1.19 6.72
N ALA A 146 10.70 -0.71 5.50
CA ALA A 146 10.01 -1.30 4.38
C ALA A 146 10.85 -1.29 3.10
N CYS A 147 10.53 -2.21 2.19
CA CYS A 147 11.00 -2.25 0.81
C CYS A 147 9.84 -2.64 -0.12
N LEU A 148 10.02 -2.50 -1.43
CA LEU A 148 9.02 -2.97 -2.38
C LEU A 148 8.99 -4.50 -2.41
N ALA A 149 7.82 -5.08 -2.66
CA ALA A 149 7.66 -6.52 -2.79
C ALA A 149 8.55 -7.08 -3.92
N ASN A 150 8.65 -6.38 -5.06
CA ASN A 150 9.58 -6.74 -6.12
C ASN A 150 11.06 -6.82 -5.66
N ASN A 151 11.51 -6.01 -4.69
CA ASN A 151 12.87 -6.14 -4.17
C ASN A 151 13.09 -7.48 -3.46
N VAL A 152 12.05 -8.00 -2.80
CA VAL A 152 12.08 -9.33 -2.16
C VAL A 152 12.10 -10.44 -3.21
N VAL A 153 11.31 -10.30 -4.29
CA VAL A 153 11.27 -11.25 -5.40
C VAL A 153 12.64 -11.36 -6.09
N VAL A 154 13.24 -10.23 -6.46
CA VAL A 154 14.54 -10.18 -7.16
C VAL A 154 15.65 -10.88 -6.37
N VAL A 155 15.65 -10.77 -5.04
CA VAL A 155 16.67 -11.42 -4.19
C VAL A 155 16.24 -12.79 -3.66
N GLY A 156 15.14 -13.35 -4.16
CA GLY A 156 14.67 -14.68 -3.78
C GLY A 156 14.31 -14.82 -2.30
N GLY A 157 13.75 -13.77 -1.69
CA GLY A 157 13.32 -13.78 -0.28
C GLY A 157 14.46 -13.66 0.74
N HIS A 158 15.69 -13.33 0.31
CA HIS A 158 16.83 -13.16 1.20
C HIS A 158 16.93 -11.74 1.76
N ARG A 159 16.80 -11.59 3.08
CA ARG A 159 16.95 -10.30 3.77
C ARG A 159 18.29 -9.61 3.51
N SER A 160 19.38 -10.38 3.48
CA SER A 160 20.72 -9.85 3.22
C SER A 160 20.81 -9.19 1.84
N GLY A 161 20.16 -9.76 0.83
CA GLY A 161 20.11 -9.19 -0.52
C GLY A 161 19.41 -7.83 -0.56
N VAL A 162 18.26 -7.70 0.13
CA VAL A 162 17.52 -6.43 0.21
C VAL A 162 18.33 -5.36 0.97
N ASN A 163 19.03 -5.75 2.04
CA ASN A 163 19.89 -4.83 2.77
C ASN A 163 21.10 -4.38 1.93
N HIS A 164 21.72 -5.30 1.20
CA HIS A 164 22.90 -5.02 0.37
C HIS A 164 22.58 -4.03 -0.77
N SER A 165 21.37 -4.10 -1.33
CA SER A 165 20.91 -3.13 -2.34
C SER A 165 20.46 -1.79 -1.75
N GLY A 166 20.41 -1.65 -0.42
CA GLY A 166 19.91 -0.43 0.25
C GLY A 166 18.40 -0.23 0.11
N ALA A 167 17.65 -1.25 -0.31
CA ALA A 167 16.22 -1.13 -0.59
C ALA A 167 15.34 -0.99 0.67
N MET A 168 15.83 -1.46 1.83
CA MET A 168 15.15 -1.28 3.11
C MET A 168 15.28 0.15 3.62
N ARG A 169 14.16 0.86 3.74
CA ARG A 169 14.09 2.26 4.16
C ARG A 169 13.12 2.44 5.33
N PRO A 170 13.26 3.49 6.17
CA PRO A 170 12.30 3.77 7.23
C PRO A 170 10.87 3.91 6.69
N LEU A 171 9.91 3.22 7.28
CA LEU A 171 8.54 3.15 6.78
C LEU A 171 7.89 4.53 6.67
N GLY A 172 8.08 5.38 7.68
CA GLY A 172 7.55 6.75 7.67
C GLY A 172 8.02 7.57 6.46
N GLN A 173 9.28 7.38 6.02
CA GLN A 173 9.81 8.04 4.82
C GLN A 173 9.20 7.46 3.54
N VAL A 174 9.03 6.14 3.47
CA VAL A 174 8.41 5.46 2.32
C VAL A 174 6.96 5.92 2.14
N LEU A 175 6.17 5.98 3.21
CA LEU A 175 4.76 6.41 3.14
C LEU A 175 4.62 7.92 2.88
N SER A 176 5.37 8.76 3.62
CA SER A 176 5.27 10.22 3.45
C SER A 176 5.79 10.69 2.09
N ARG A 177 6.86 10.08 1.55
CA ARG A 177 7.43 10.53 0.28
C ARG A 177 6.86 9.73 -0.88
N ASP A 178 7.14 8.45 -0.94
CA ASP A 178 6.94 7.68 -2.18
C ASP A 178 5.46 7.37 -2.42
N PHE A 179 4.72 7.04 -1.36
CA PHE A 179 3.29 6.76 -1.48
C PHE A 179 2.51 8.05 -1.78
N LEU A 180 2.78 9.18 -1.13
CA LEU A 180 2.10 10.44 -1.46
C LEU A 180 2.50 11.01 -2.83
N ASN A 181 3.77 10.87 -3.22
CA ASN A 181 4.27 11.38 -4.50
C ASN A 181 3.94 10.48 -5.70
N CYS A 182 3.21 9.39 -5.51
CA CYS A 182 2.88 8.44 -6.58
C CYS A 182 4.07 7.72 -7.22
N THR A 183 5.16 7.55 -6.46
CA THR A 183 6.27 6.68 -6.87
C THR A 183 5.97 5.21 -6.59
N ILE A 184 5.17 4.91 -5.57
CA ILE A 184 4.77 3.53 -5.19
C ILE A 184 3.26 3.45 -4.97
N GLY A 185 2.69 2.24 -5.02
CA GLY A 185 1.26 2.00 -4.88
C GLY A 185 0.47 2.27 -6.17
N THR A 186 -0.72 1.71 -6.24
CA THR A 186 -1.51 1.60 -7.46
C THR A 186 -2.66 2.60 -7.44
N ARG A 187 -2.70 3.45 -8.48
CA ARG A 187 -3.81 4.39 -8.68
C ARG A 187 -5.10 3.60 -8.89
N ASP A 188 -6.20 4.13 -8.35
CA ASP A 188 -7.54 3.57 -8.48
C ASP A 188 -7.73 2.17 -7.87
N LEU A 189 -6.72 1.63 -7.19
CA LEU A 189 -6.82 0.41 -6.38
C LEU A 189 -7.57 0.67 -5.08
N TYR A 190 -8.52 -0.22 -4.79
CA TYR A 190 -9.30 -0.24 -3.56
C TYR A 190 -9.56 -1.67 -3.13
N PHE A 191 -9.64 -1.91 -1.83
CA PHE A 191 -10.10 -3.20 -1.31
C PHE A 191 -11.54 -3.09 -0.86
N ASP A 192 -12.41 -3.89 -1.46
CA ASP A 192 -13.81 -4.03 -1.08
C ASP A 192 -13.92 -5.04 0.07
N PRO A 193 -14.27 -4.61 1.30
CA PRO A 193 -14.32 -5.51 2.46
C PRO A 193 -15.51 -6.48 2.43
N GLU A 194 -16.57 -6.19 1.68
CA GLU A 194 -17.74 -7.07 1.58
C GLU A 194 -17.47 -8.21 0.59
N ARG A 195 -16.85 -7.88 -0.54
CA ARG A 195 -16.49 -8.85 -1.59
C ARG A 195 -15.13 -9.49 -1.39
N GLU A 196 -14.32 -8.91 -0.52
CA GLU A 196 -12.93 -9.29 -0.23
C GLU A 196 -12.01 -9.38 -1.47
N ILE A 197 -12.17 -8.43 -2.38
CA ILE A 197 -11.40 -8.34 -3.62
C ILE A 197 -10.81 -6.95 -3.78
N TYR A 198 -9.72 -6.86 -4.54
CA TYR A 198 -9.32 -5.59 -5.10
C TYR A 198 -10.29 -5.20 -6.21
N SER A 199 -10.80 -3.97 -6.15
CA SER A 199 -11.51 -3.33 -7.24
C SER A 199 -10.66 -2.21 -7.81
N GLN A 200 -10.68 -2.10 -9.14
CA GLN A 200 -10.21 -0.90 -9.80
C GLN A 200 -11.37 0.06 -9.91
N PHE A 201 -11.15 1.30 -9.49
CA PHE A 201 -12.15 2.33 -9.59
C PHE A 201 -12.24 2.86 -11.01
N GLU A 202 -13.33 2.52 -11.69
CA GLU A 202 -13.76 3.20 -12.90
C GLU A 202 -14.37 4.54 -12.46
N GLY A 203 -13.55 5.60 -12.41
CA GLY A 203 -14.03 6.92 -12.03
C GLY A 203 -15.15 7.42 -12.94
N ALA A 204 -15.95 8.38 -12.44
CA ALA A 204 -17.04 9.05 -13.17
C ALA A 204 -16.58 9.91 -14.37
N GLY A 205 -15.37 9.68 -14.89
CA GLY A 205 -14.84 10.25 -16.11
C GLY A 205 -14.11 9.16 -16.87
N GLY A 206 -14.83 8.51 -17.79
CA GLY A 206 -14.28 7.47 -18.65
C GLY A 206 -13.02 7.95 -19.35
N LEU A 207 -11.91 7.26 -19.09
CA LEU A 207 -10.77 7.24 -19.98
C LEU A 207 -10.68 5.83 -20.52
N ASN A 208 -10.96 5.72 -21.82
CA ASN A 208 -10.84 4.50 -22.61
C ASN A 208 -9.50 3.81 -22.32
N LEU A 209 -9.54 2.66 -21.65
CA LEU A 209 -8.46 1.71 -21.69
C LEU A 209 -8.42 1.16 -23.13
N ILE A 210 -7.57 1.75 -23.97
CA ILE A 210 -7.18 1.10 -25.23
C ILE A 210 -6.26 -0.04 -24.82
N THR A 211 -6.84 -1.22 -24.61
CA THR A 211 -6.08 -2.46 -24.50
C THR A 211 -5.58 -2.80 -25.90
N THR A 212 -4.35 -2.42 -26.23
CA THR A 212 -3.68 -2.92 -27.43
C THR A 212 -3.39 -4.40 -27.23
N GLN A 213 -4.23 -5.28 -27.77
CA GLN A 213 -3.83 -6.67 -27.97
C GLN A 213 -2.80 -6.71 -29.09
N VAL A 214 -1.55 -7.01 -28.74
CA VAL A 214 -0.50 -7.34 -29.71
C VAL A 214 -0.71 -8.79 -30.12
N THR A 215 -1.42 -9.01 -31.21
CA THR A 215 -1.46 -10.33 -31.85
C THR A 215 -0.18 -10.51 -32.66
N LYS A 216 0.64 -11.48 -32.26
CA LYS A 216 1.84 -11.89 -33.01
C LYS A 216 1.38 -12.53 -34.31
N VAL A 217 1.56 -11.83 -35.44
CA VAL A 217 1.36 -12.42 -36.77
C VAL A 217 2.49 -13.42 -36.97
N GLY A 218 2.14 -14.71 -36.97
CA GLY A 218 3.03 -15.79 -37.38
C GLY A 218 3.36 -15.61 -38.86
N GLN A 219 4.65 -15.69 -39.17
CA GLN A 219 5.18 -15.68 -40.53
C GLN A 219 4.75 -16.95 -41.26
N ASP A 220 4.24 -16.78 -42.47
CA ASP A 220 4.11 -17.82 -43.48
C ASP A 220 5.50 -18.29 -43.93
N GLU A 221 5.75 -19.60 -43.85
CA GLU A 221 6.63 -20.40 -44.71
C GLU A 221 6.10 -21.85 -44.57
N ALA A 222 5.75 -22.64 -45.59
CA ALA A 222 5.83 -22.58 -47.05
C ALA A 222 4.74 -23.50 -47.65
#